data_AF-A0AAU2XAZ2-F1
#
_entry.id   AF-A0AAU2XAZ2-F1
#
_cell.length_a   1.000
_cell.length_b   1.000
_cell.length_c   1.000
_cell.angle_alpha   90.00
_cell.angle_beta   90.00
_cell.angle_gamma   90.00
#
_symmetry.space_group_name_H-M   'P 1'
#
loop_
_entity.id
_entity.type
_entity.pdbx_description
1 polymer ?
#
loop_
_entity_poly.entity_id
_entity_poly.type
_entity_poly.pdbx_seq_one_letter_code
_entity_poly.pdbx_strand_id
1 'polypeptide(L)'
;MAHTIPLALPVEFVDKYAIDLTARSSDGWVFAHVGAEFGPGGDMYVLSRLWRYKPRGEEAEDPAQQSVSAWLVARHPADGDGTPAAFAVFLTPRRYSEFGDASDLDLAVLPDGNVALTGTPDATYLLDGALTRVLRSYTTQPRWSARGAYVLGDPFATRLKATPGGRLLCLVAEYGLRRDANLAPNLIALTDEALTAERRPPLRAIAALSASPVPQDAEADAYISCDGQEPGMVPRPAPGLAETLWPPRFSRPGHGLGRPVPLSEDRFVVPLFGRLHRGGTRGNDFAFVLMDDSGKVLGQLEGMDRWRDSPYTGGCYQVVADPARGRIFHLNRYGLYAWSADGTLLAKVPTDDKPFTLLKNFALLGCGPDGELLLVQEKQNLLVRLPVPHDGLVEGLAPAIATGLAVFGKQRPAIKKQWTQVEWRWTYRPAPGRLHFL
;
A
#
# COMPACT_ATOMS: atom_id res chain seq x y z
N MET A 1 -9.68 11.11 -20.72
CA MET A 1 -8.62 12.15 -20.75
C MET A 1 -7.94 12.17 -19.38
N ALA A 2 -6.68 12.58 -19.28
CA ALA A 2 -6.01 12.64 -17.97
C ALA A 2 -6.61 13.73 -17.06
N HIS A 3 -6.66 13.45 -15.76
CA HIS A 3 -7.23 14.34 -14.75
C HIS A 3 -6.28 14.48 -13.56
N THR A 4 -6.08 15.70 -13.08
CA THR A 4 -5.14 16.01 -11.99
C THR A 4 -5.90 16.49 -10.75
N ILE A 5 -5.63 15.88 -9.59
CA ILE A 5 -6.34 16.10 -8.33
C ILE A 5 -5.34 16.52 -7.25
N PRO A 6 -5.56 17.66 -6.55
CA PRO A 6 -4.80 18.02 -5.36
C PRO A 6 -5.06 17.06 -4.20
N LEU A 7 -3.99 16.50 -3.66
CA LEU A 7 -4.04 15.73 -2.42
C LEU A 7 -3.81 16.70 -1.26
N ALA A 8 -4.92 17.25 -0.74
CA ALA A 8 -4.90 18.34 0.22
C ALA A 8 -4.99 17.85 1.68
N LEU A 9 -4.38 18.62 2.57
CA LEU A 9 -4.59 18.51 4.01
C LEU A 9 -5.82 19.32 4.44
N PRO A 10 -6.66 18.81 5.36
CA PRO A 10 -7.72 19.60 5.97
C PRO A 10 -7.14 20.81 6.73
N VAL A 11 -7.67 22.00 6.50
CA VAL A 11 -7.21 23.24 7.16
C VAL A 11 -7.31 23.11 8.68
N GLU A 12 -8.40 22.55 9.20
CA GLU A 12 -8.61 22.36 10.64
C GLU A 12 -7.58 21.40 11.25
N PHE A 13 -7.11 20.41 10.49
CA PHE A 13 -6.02 19.53 10.91
C PHE A 13 -4.68 20.30 10.95
N VAL A 14 -4.40 21.09 9.92
CA VAL A 14 -3.21 21.95 9.85
C VAL A 14 -3.16 22.93 11.02
N ASP A 15 -4.28 23.60 11.30
CA ASP A 15 -4.41 24.58 12.38
C ASP A 15 -4.27 23.90 13.76
N LYS A 16 -4.97 22.78 13.99
CA LYS A 16 -4.95 22.05 15.26
C LYS A 16 -3.54 21.63 15.68
N TYR A 17 -2.70 21.21 14.73
CA TYR A 17 -1.34 20.74 15.02
C TYR A 17 -0.25 21.74 14.63
N ALA A 18 -0.63 22.98 14.28
CA ALA A 18 0.27 24.03 13.81
C ALA A 18 1.29 23.49 12.78
N ILE A 19 0.78 22.82 11.74
CA ILE A 19 1.64 22.22 10.71
C ILE A 19 2.24 23.34 9.85
N ASP A 20 3.55 23.52 9.95
CA ASP A 20 4.29 24.41 9.06
C ASP A 20 4.37 23.82 7.64
N LEU A 21 3.51 24.32 6.75
CA LEU A 21 3.47 23.93 5.35
C LEU A 21 4.64 24.49 4.52
N THR A 22 5.55 25.27 5.10
CA THR A 22 6.77 25.73 4.43
C THR A 22 7.98 24.85 4.77
N ALA A 23 7.95 24.15 5.92
CA ALA A 23 9.03 23.26 6.39
C ALA A 23 9.46 22.25 5.33
N ARG A 24 10.75 21.97 5.18
CA ARG A 24 11.27 20.99 4.21
C ARG A 24 11.25 19.59 4.80
N SER A 25 11.35 18.57 3.95
CA SER A 25 11.48 17.20 4.46
C SER A 25 12.73 16.96 5.29
N SER A 26 13.79 17.72 5.04
CA SER A 26 15.01 17.73 5.88
C SER A 26 14.75 18.18 7.31
N ASP A 27 13.65 18.89 7.57
CA ASP A 27 13.35 19.50 8.87
C ASP A 27 12.50 18.57 9.74
N GLY A 28 12.48 17.27 9.40
CA GLY A 28 11.75 16.24 10.12
C GLY A 28 10.28 16.14 9.76
N TRP A 29 9.86 16.64 8.60
CA TRP A 29 8.46 16.66 8.15
C TRP A 29 8.25 15.82 6.88
N VAL A 30 7.19 15.03 6.82
CA VAL A 30 6.83 14.21 5.65
C VAL A 30 5.32 14.23 5.48
N PHE A 31 4.88 14.44 4.24
CA PHE A 31 3.54 14.12 3.77
C PHE A 31 3.71 13.24 2.54
N ALA A 32 3.23 11.99 2.64
CA ALA A 32 3.44 10.96 1.62
C ALA A 32 2.12 10.24 1.35
N HIS A 33 1.96 9.72 0.14
CA HIS A 33 0.75 9.02 -0.29
C HIS A 33 1.07 7.55 -0.51
N VAL A 34 0.24 6.68 0.06
CA VAL A 34 0.62 5.28 0.27
C VAL A 34 -0.19 4.33 -0.60
N GLY A 35 -1.43 4.70 -0.96
CA GLY A 35 -2.27 3.92 -1.85
C GLY A 35 -3.54 4.68 -2.21
N ALA A 36 -4.16 4.27 -3.30
CA ALA A 36 -5.47 4.76 -3.69
C ALA A 36 -6.31 3.60 -4.25
N GLU A 37 -7.58 3.56 -3.87
CA GLU A 37 -8.50 2.46 -4.18
C GLU A 37 -9.88 3.02 -4.53
N PHE A 38 -10.62 2.28 -5.33
CA PHE A 38 -11.98 2.65 -5.73
C PHE A 38 -13.01 1.77 -5.02
N GLY A 39 -14.09 2.40 -4.55
CA GLY A 39 -15.27 1.67 -4.10
C GLY A 39 -16.17 1.24 -5.25
N PRO A 40 -17.15 0.36 -4.97
CA PRO A 40 -18.11 -0.13 -5.97
C PRO A 40 -18.96 1.00 -6.58
N GLY A 41 -19.14 2.12 -5.86
CA GLY A 41 -19.83 3.32 -6.36
C GLY A 41 -18.94 4.26 -7.20
N GLY A 42 -17.69 3.89 -7.48
CA GLY A 42 -16.73 4.71 -8.24
C GLY A 42 -16.01 5.78 -7.42
N ASP A 43 -16.32 5.95 -6.14
CA ASP A 43 -15.61 6.86 -5.26
C ASP A 43 -14.16 6.40 -5.04
N MET A 44 -13.22 7.33 -5.11
CA MET A 44 -11.80 7.07 -4.89
C MET A 44 -11.42 7.42 -3.45
N TYR A 45 -10.72 6.52 -2.78
CA TYR A 45 -10.15 6.71 -1.45
C TYR A 45 -8.64 6.80 -1.57
N VAL A 46 -8.03 7.81 -0.95
CA VAL A 46 -6.57 8.00 -0.96
C VAL A 46 -6.05 7.97 0.47
N LEU A 47 -5.12 7.05 0.74
CA LEU A 47 -4.43 6.93 2.01
C LEU A 47 -3.13 7.72 1.97
N SER A 48 -2.96 8.62 2.93
CA SER A 48 -1.76 9.44 3.10
C SER A 48 -1.21 9.32 4.51
N ARG A 49 0.11 9.43 4.64
CA ARG A 49 0.83 9.51 5.91
C ARG A 49 1.37 10.91 6.10
N LEU A 50 1.10 11.48 7.26
CA LEU A 50 1.75 12.70 7.73
C LEU A 50 2.62 12.37 8.93
N TRP A 51 3.83 12.90 8.93
CA TRP A 51 4.76 12.75 10.03
C TRP A 51 5.55 14.04 10.24
N ARG A 52 5.62 14.51 11.48
CA ARG A 52 6.51 15.58 11.92
C ARG A 52 7.25 15.10 13.16
N TYR A 53 8.56 15.05 13.09
CA TYR A 53 9.42 14.78 14.24
C TYR A 53 9.98 16.08 14.81
N LYS A 54 9.78 16.24 16.12
CA LYS A 54 10.40 17.28 16.92
C LYS A 54 11.16 16.61 18.06
N PRO A 55 12.48 16.81 18.18
CA PRO A 55 13.25 16.29 19.30
C PRO A 55 12.63 16.73 20.63
N ARG A 56 12.33 15.78 21.52
CA ARG A 56 11.63 16.01 22.81
C ARG A 56 10.21 16.60 22.70
N GLY A 57 9.64 16.63 21.50
CA GLY A 57 8.28 17.15 21.25
C GLY A 57 7.15 16.20 21.65
N GLU A 58 7.42 15.11 22.38
CA GLU A 58 6.36 14.16 22.78
C GLU A 58 5.45 14.76 23.86
N GLU A 59 5.98 15.65 24.69
CA GLU A 59 5.29 16.28 25.83
C GLU A 59 5.24 17.81 25.71
N ALA A 60 5.56 18.36 24.53
CA ALA A 60 5.57 19.81 24.34
C ALA A 60 4.14 20.37 24.43
N GLU A 61 3.95 21.48 25.16
CA GLU A 61 2.65 22.15 25.27
C GLU A 61 2.25 22.87 23.97
N ASP A 62 3.23 23.50 23.30
CA ASP A 62 3.03 24.16 22.01
C ASP A 62 2.83 23.12 20.89
N PRO A 63 1.66 23.10 20.21
CA PRO A 63 1.42 22.21 19.09
C PRO A 63 2.46 22.31 17.98
N ALA A 64 3.10 23.47 17.76
CA ALA A 64 4.15 23.63 16.74
C ALA A 64 5.45 22.88 17.10
N GLN A 65 5.69 22.64 18.40
CA GLN A 65 6.83 21.89 18.90
C GLN A 65 6.52 20.41 19.13
N GLN A 66 5.26 19.99 18.99
CA GLN A 66 4.89 18.59 19.17
C GLN A 66 5.36 17.70 18.02
N SER A 67 5.75 16.46 18.32
CA SER A 67 5.83 15.42 17.30
C SER A 67 4.42 14.97 16.92
N VAL A 68 4.16 14.81 15.63
CA VAL A 68 2.85 14.39 15.10
C VAL A 68 3.06 13.23 14.13
N SER A 69 2.26 12.17 14.26
CA SER A 69 2.18 11.10 13.28
C SER A 69 0.71 10.78 13.07
N ALA A 70 0.27 10.87 11.82
CA ALA A 70 -1.12 10.66 11.47
C ALA A 70 -1.25 9.95 10.12
N TRP A 71 -2.32 9.18 10.00
CA TRP A 71 -2.80 8.65 8.73
C TRP A 71 -4.08 9.38 8.35
N LEU A 72 -4.20 9.74 7.08
CA LEU A 72 -5.34 10.45 6.52
C LEU A 72 -5.93 9.62 5.39
N VAL A 73 -7.23 9.35 5.44
CA VAL A 73 -8.00 8.84 4.31
C VAL A 73 -8.86 9.97 3.77
N ALA A 74 -8.71 10.29 2.49
CA ALA A 74 -9.58 11.24 1.79
C ALA A 74 -10.49 10.49 0.81
N ARG A 75 -11.79 10.77 0.83
CA ARG A 75 -12.77 10.25 -0.14
C ARG A 75 -13.08 11.30 -1.19
N HIS A 76 -12.87 10.97 -2.46
CA HIS A 76 -13.21 11.77 -3.63
C HIS A 76 -14.39 11.13 -4.36
N PRO A 77 -15.53 11.82 -4.50
CA PRO A 77 -16.68 11.29 -5.24
C PRO A 77 -16.35 11.00 -6.71
N ALA A 78 -16.94 9.94 -7.28
CA ALA A 78 -16.79 9.60 -8.70
C ALA A 78 -17.06 10.78 -9.64
N ASP A 79 -18.19 11.45 -9.44
CA ASP A 79 -18.67 12.57 -10.25
C ASP A 79 -18.22 13.94 -9.69
N GLY A 80 -17.25 13.94 -8.77
CA GLY A 80 -16.73 15.14 -8.15
C GLY A 80 -15.74 15.90 -9.03
N ASP A 81 -15.48 17.16 -8.68
CA ASP A 81 -14.48 18.03 -9.32
C ASP A 81 -13.04 17.76 -8.86
N GLY A 82 -12.80 16.61 -8.22
CA GLY A 82 -11.56 16.27 -7.54
C GLY A 82 -11.48 16.74 -6.09
N THR A 83 -12.46 17.50 -5.58
CA THR A 83 -12.49 17.90 -4.17
C THR A 83 -12.86 16.71 -3.26
N PRO A 84 -12.16 16.51 -2.14
CA PRO A 84 -12.55 15.50 -1.15
C PRO A 84 -13.90 15.81 -0.50
N ALA A 85 -14.79 14.81 -0.46
CA ALA A 85 -16.09 14.91 0.21
C ALA A 85 -16.04 14.52 1.69
N ALA A 86 -15.00 13.81 2.13
CA ALA A 86 -14.79 13.44 3.53
C ALA A 86 -13.30 13.13 3.80
N PHE A 87 -12.91 13.30 5.07
CA PHE A 87 -11.61 12.93 5.60
C PHE A 87 -11.75 12.18 6.92
N ALA A 88 -11.00 11.09 7.06
CA ALA A 88 -10.73 10.43 8.34
C ALA A 88 -9.26 10.58 8.72
N VAL A 89 -8.98 10.98 9.96
CA VAL A 89 -7.64 11.16 10.53
C VAL A 89 -7.44 10.18 11.67
N PHE A 90 -6.40 9.35 11.58
CA PHE A 90 -5.96 8.44 12.63
C PHE A 90 -4.65 8.94 13.22
N LEU A 91 -4.66 9.26 14.51
CA LEU A 91 -3.45 9.70 15.21
C LEU A 91 -2.70 8.49 15.75
N THR A 92 -1.39 8.43 15.49
CA THR A 92 -0.52 7.39 16.03
C THR A 92 0.49 8.05 16.97
N PRO A 93 0.23 8.14 18.29
CA PRO A 93 1.22 8.67 19.21
C PRO A 93 2.46 7.77 19.26
N ARG A 94 3.63 8.38 19.50
CA ARG A 94 4.92 7.69 19.45
C ARG A 94 5.17 6.71 20.61
N ARG A 95 4.36 6.77 21.67
CA ARG A 95 4.53 5.93 22.87
C ARG A 95 3.40 4.96 23.15
N TYR A 96 2.14 5.31 22.86
CA TYR A 96 0.99 4.47 23.21
C TYR A 96 -0.19 4.84 22.32
N SER A 97 -0.22 4.33 21.09
CA SER A 97 -1.43 4.42 20.27
C SER A 97 -2.46 3.46 20.87
N GLU A 98 -3.67 3.94 21.18
CA GLU A 98 -4.83 3.06 21.49
C GLU A 98 -5.10 2.09 20.32
N PHE A 99 -4.57 2.41 19.13
CA PHE A 99 -4.63 1.65 17.89
C PHE A 99 -3.31 0.90 17.55
N GLY A 100 -2.43 0.67 18.53
CA GLY A 100 -1.17 -0.07 18.34
C GLY A 100 -0.16 0.62 17.39
N ASP A 101 1.07 0.11 17.35
CA ASP A 101 2.17 0.62 16.52
C ASP A 101 2.00 0.30 15.02
N ALA A 102 0.86 0.68 14.44
CA ALA A 102 0.59 0.55 13.00
C ALA A 102 1.46 1.56 12.20
N SER A 103 2.75 1.25 12.11
CA SER A 103 3.81 2.12 11.58
C SER A 103 3.83 2.21 10.05
N ASP A 104 3.00 1.40 9.38
CA ASP A 104 2.82 1.34 7.93
C ASP A 104 1.39 0.85 7.65
N LEU A 105 0.44 1.74 7.35
CA LEU A 105 -0.92 1.36 6.95
C LEU A 105 -1.03 1.14 5.44
N ASP A 106 -1.97 0.28 5.03
CA ASP A 106 -2.40 0.09 3.65
C ASP A 106 -3.93 0.16 3.56
N LEU A 107 -4.41 0.41 2.35
CA LEU A 107 -5.81 0.71 2.06
C LEU A 107 -6.42 -0.38 1.18
N ALA A 108 -7.63 -0.80 1.53
CA ALA A 108 -8.52 -1.54 0.64
C ALA A 108 -9.95 -1.04 0.78
N VAL A 109 -10.73 -1.13 -0.29
CA VAL A 109 -12.18 -0.91 -0.26
C VAL A 109 -12.85 -2.25 -0.51
N LEU A 110 -13.81 -2.58 0.35
CA LEU A 110 -14.52 -3.86 0.34
C LEU A 110 -15.72 -3.80 -0.63
N PRO A 111 -16.25 -4.96 -1.07
CA PRO A 111 -17.39 -5.00 -2.00
C PRO A 111 -18.67 -4.32 -1.50
N ASP A 112 -18.84 -4.22 -0.18
CA ASP A 112 -19.96 -3.50 0.46
C ASP A 112 -19.73 -1.98 0.54
N GLY A 113 -18.58 -1.49 0.06
CA GLY A 113 -18.18 -0.08 0.09
C GLY A 113 -17.52 0.37 1.39
N ASN A 114 -17.35 -0.51 2.38
CA ASN A 114 -16.59 -0.20 3.59
C ASN A 114 -15.09 -0.13 3.29
N VAL A 115 -14.37 0.64 4.10
CA VAL A 115 -12.94 0.89 3.92
C VAL A 115 -12.16 0.14 4.98
N ALA A 116 -11.19 -0.66 4.56
CA ALA A 116 -10.27 -1.37 5.44
C ALA A 116 -8.91 -0.68 5.46
N LEU A 117 -8.44 -0.31 6.66
CA LEU A 117 -7.07 0.11 6.91
C LEU A 117 -6.33 -1.01 7.61
N THR A 118 -5.24 -1.49 7.02
CA THR A 118 -4.46 -2.61 7.56
C THR A 118 -3.05 -2.19 7.92
N GLY A 119 -2.46 -2.74 8.97
CA GLY A 119 -1.14 -2.34 9.47
C GLY A 119 -0.37 -3.46 10.13
N THR A 120 0.95 -3.30 10.14
CA THR A 120 1.88 -4.22 10.83
C THR A 120 1.76 -4.06 12.36
N PRO A 121 1.81 -5.14 13.15
CA PRO A 121 2.02 -6.52 12.72
C PRO A 121 0.78 -7.16 12.10
N ASP A 122 -0.36 -7.23 12.80
CA ASP A 122 -1.65 -7.56 12.19
C ASP A 122 -2.72 -6.72 12.86
N ALA A 123 -3.02 -5.58 12.24
CA ALA A 123 -4.06 -4.65 12.65
C ALA A 123 -4.96 -4.37 11.45
N THR A 124 -6.28 -4.42 11.63
CA THR A 124 -7.27 -4.11 10.59
C THR A 124 -8.38 -3.26 11.21
N TYR A 125 -8.59 -2.07 10.66
CA TYR A 125 -9.67 -1.16 11.03
C TYR A 125 -10.67 -1.09 9.89
N LEU A 126 -11.92 -1.42 10.16
CA LEU A 126 -13.03 -1.26 9.22
C LEU A 126 -13.74 0.06 9.50
N LEU A 127 -13.83 0.91 8.49
CA LEU A 127 -14.57 2.16 8.51
C LEU A 127 -15.78 2.05 7.59
N ASP A 128 -16.79 2.86 7.87
CA ASP A 128 -17.85 3.08 6.90
C ASP A 128 -17.33 3.81 5.66
N GLY A 129 -17.95 3.59 4.50
CA GLY A 129 -17.57 4.27 3.26
C GLY A 129 -17.70 5.80 3.33
N ALA A 130 -18.48 6.33 4.27
CA ALA A 130 -18.56 7.78 4.49
C ALA A 130 -17.38 8.36 5.29
N LEU A 131 -16.49 7.51 5.82
CA LEU A 131 -15.34 7.88 6.67
C LEU A 131 -15.75 8.61 7.96
N THR A 132 -16.93 8.28 8.52
CA THR A 132 -17.48 8.94 9.71
C THR A 132 -17.19 8.20 11.00
N ARG A 133 -16.97 6.88 10.93
CA ARG A 133 -16.73 6.04 12.12
C ARG A 133 -15.98 4.75 11.80
N VAL A 134 -15.29 4.24 12.82
CA VAL A 134 -14.78 2.86 12.84
C VAL A 134 -15.92 1.91 13.20
N LEU A 135 -16.19 0.93 12.34
CA LEU A 135 -17.18 -0.12 12.52
C LEU A 135 -16.63 -1.27 13.36
N ARG A 136 -15.39 -1.70 13.08
CA ARG A 136 -14.68 -2.79 13.77
C ARG A 136 -13.17 -2.59 13.76
N SER A 137 -12.51 -3.18 14.75
CA SER A 137 -11.06 -3.21 14.87
C SER A 137 -10.62 -4.63 15.22
N TYR A 138 -9.70 -5.17 14.44
CA TYR A 138 -9.04 -6.46 14.64
C TYR A 138 -7.57 -6.18 14.90
N THR A 139 -7.12 -6.28 16.14
CA THR A 139 -5.76 -5.87 16.51
C THR A 139 -5.00 -6.93 17.28
N THR A 140 -3.73 -7.06 16.92
CA THR A 140 -2.71 -7.61 17.80
C THR A 140 -2.56 -6.70 19.03
N GLN A 141 -2.56 -7.26 20.24
CA GLN A 141 -2.29 -6.48 21.44
C GLN A 141 -0.78 -6.43 21.67
N PRO A 142 -0.15 -5.24 21.70
CA PRO A 142 1.24 -5.11 22.08
C PRO A 142 1.35 -5.25 23.60
N ARG A 143 1.23 -6.47 24.12
CA ARG A 143 1.75 -6.79 25.46
C ARG A 143 3.08 -7.46 25.28
N TRP A 144 4.16 -6.69 25.48
CA TRP A 144 5.45 -7.25 25.83
C TRP A 144 5.27 -7.93 27.19
N SER A 145 4.92 -9.21 27.20
CA SER A 145 4.89 -9.97 28.45
C SER A 145 6.29 -10.00 29.05
N ALA A 146 6.42 -10.17 30.36
CA ALA A 146 7.71 -10.35 31.04
C ALA A 146 8.54 -11.54 30.49
N ARG A 147 7.95 -12.35 29.60
CA ARG A 147 8.56 -13.48 28.89
C ARG A 147 8.86 -13.21 27.40
N GLY A 148 8.64 -11.99 26.89
CA GLY A 148 8.96 -11.60 25.52
C GLY A 148 7.97 -12.07 24.43
N ALA A 149 6.86 -12.71 24.80
CA ALA A 149 5.83 -13.16 23.86
C ALA A 149 4.78 -12.06 23.63
N TYR A 150 4.41 -11.83 22.36
CA TYR A 150 3.21 -11.06 21.98
C TYR A 150 1.97 -11.89 22.30
N VAL A 151 1.01 -11.31 23.01
CA VAL A 151 -0.33 -11.91 23.16
C VAL A 151 -1.14 -11.52 21.94
N LEU A 152 -1.54 -12.52 21.14
CA LEU A 152 -2.44 -12.28 20.02
C LEU A 152 -3.79 -11.84 20.59
N GLY A 153 -4.25 -10.65 20.20
CA GLY A 153 -5.57 -10.14 20.55
C GLY A 153 -6.62 -10.80 19.66
N ASP A 154 -7.24 -10.00 18.80
CA ASP A 154 -8.10 -10.51 17.72
C ASP A 154 -7.54 -10.05 16.36
N PRO A 155 -6.33 -10.49 15.98
CA PRO A 155 -5.63 -10.00 14.78
C PRO A 155 -6.25 -10.56 13.50
N PHE A 156 -6.27 -9.78 12.40
CA PHE A 156 -6.78 -10.25 11.11
C PHE A 156 -5.70 -10.31 10.02
N ALA A 157 -5.16 -9.17 9.59
CA ALA A 157 -4.12 -9.15 8.56
C ALA A 157 -3.23 -7.91 8.66
N THR A 158 -1.97 -8.04 8.25
CA THR A 158 -1.02 -6.93 8.07
C THR A 158 -1.40 -6.08 6.87
N ARG A 159 -1.86 -6.74 5.80
CA ARG A 159 -2.26 -6.16 4.51
C ARG A 159 -3.42 -6.97 3.95
N LEU A 160 -4.33 -6.31 3.23
CA LEU A 160 -5.34 -7.02 2.45
C LEU A 160 -5.69 -6.26 1.17
N LYS A 161 -6.16 -7.00 0.16
CA LYS A 161 -6.82 -6.49 -1.04
C LYS A 161 -8.03 -7.36 -1.37
N ALA A 162 -9.10 -6.76 -1.87
CA ALA A 162 -10.25 -7.51 -2.37
C ALA A 162 -9.98 -8.01 -3.79
N THR A 163 -10.34 -9.26 -4.08
CA THR A 163 -10.47 -9.76 -5.45
C THR A 163 -11.71 -9.14 -6.11
N PRO A 164 -11.82 -9.15 -7.45
CA PRO A 164 -13.04 -8.69 -8.14
C PRO A 164 -14.37 -9.28 -7.62
N GLY A 165 -14.36 -10.52 -7.13
CA GLY A 165 -15.48 -11.27 -6.58
C GLY A 165 -15.64 -11.13 -5.06
N GLY A 166 -14.77 -10.36 -4.41
CA GLY A 166 -14.91 -9.98 -3.00
C GLY A 166 -14.24 -10.91 -1.99
N ARG A 167 -13.49 -11.92 -2.44
CA ARG A 167 -12.53 -12.64 -1.58
C ARG A 167 -11.42 -11.68 -1.17
N LEU A 168 -10.72 -11.98 -0.08
CA LEU A 168 -9.58 -11.19 0.36
C LEU A 168 -8.28 -11.93 0.15
N LEU A 169 -7.33 -11.26 -0.49
CA LEU A 169 -5.92 -11.63 -0.51
C LEU A 169 -5.20 -10.90 0.63
N CYS A 170 -4.74 -11.66 1.62
CA CYS A 170 -4.18 -11.15 2.85
C CYS A 170 -2.69 -11.48 2.99
N LEU A 171 -1.93 -10.54 3.56
CA LEU A 171 -0.66 -10.85 4.20
C LEU A 171 -0.84 -10.93 5.70
N VAL A 172 -0.18 -11.91 6.30
CA VAL A 172 -0.23 -12.13 7.73
C VAL A 172 1.17 -12.27 8.32
N ALA A 173 1.35 -11.63 9.47
CA ALA A 173 2.60 -11.68 10.21
C ALA A 173 2.69 -12.92 11.11
N GLU A 174 3.91 -13.45 11.23
CA GLU A 174 4.23 -14.50 12.20
C GLU A 174 5.36 -14.01 13.11
N TYR A 175 5.34 -14.49 14.35
CA TYR A 175 6.35 -14.17 15.35
C TYR A 175 7.58 -15.07 15.19
N GLY A 176 8.78 -14.53 15.49
CA GLY A 176 9.99 -15.34 15.66
C GLY A 176 10.65 -15.82 14.36
N LEU A 177 10.19 -15.34 13.20
CA LEU A 177 10.62 -15.83 11.89
C LEU A 177 12.14 -15.77 11.62
N ARG A 178 12.91 -14.89 12.31
CA ARG A 178 14.27 -14.49 11.89
C ARG A 178 15.29 -14.36 13.02
N ARG A 179 15.18 -15.12 14.11
CA ARG A 179 15.94 -14.92 15.37
C ARG A 179 15.68 -13.58 16.06
N ASP A 180 15.06 -12.64 15.38
CA ASP A 180 14.51 -11.41 15.92
C ASP A 180 13.15 -11.72 16.58
N ALA A 181 12.99 -11.34 17.85
CA ALA A 181 11.75 -11.48 18.64
C ALA A 181 10.68 -10.48 18.17
N ASN A 182 10.32 -10.50 16.88
CA ASN A 182 9.36 -9.58 16.28
C ASN A 182 8.40 -10.28 15.32
N LEU A 183 7.21 -9.69 15.12
CA LEU A 183 6.24 -10.09 14.13
C LEU A 183 6.63 -9.53 12.76
N ALA A 184 6.66 -10.39 11.72
CA ALA A 184 6.92 -9.96 10.35
C ALA A 184 6.03 -10.71 9.35
N PRO A 185 5.60 -10.07 8.24
CA PRO A 185 4.83 -10.74 7.19
C PRO A 185 5.56 -11.98 6.64
N ASN A 186 4.86 -13.12 6.63
CA ASN A 186 5.38 -14.37 6.09
C ASN A 186 4.34 -15.16 5.31
N LEU A 187 3.07 -15.12 5.73
CA LEU A 187 2.02 -15.91 5.11
C LEU A 187 1.23 -15.05 4.13
N ILE A 188 0.88 -15.66 3.00
CA ILE A 188 -0.12 -15.17 2.07
C ILE A 188 -1.35 -16.06 2.25
N ALA A 189 -2.48 -15.43 2.55
CA ALA A 189 -3.72 -16.12 2.86
C ALA A 189 -4.87 -15.61 1.99
N LEU A 190 -5.88 -16.46 1.83
CA LEU A 190 -7.15 -16.11 1.21
C LEU A 190 -8.30 -16.27 2.20
N THR A 191 -9.35 -15.50 1.97
CA THR A 191 -10.68 -15.78 2.52
C THR A 191 -11.56 -16.36 1.42
N ASP A 192 -12.47 -17.26 1.78
CA ASP A 192 -13.49 -17.75 0.84
C ASP A 192 -14.73 -16.84 0.83
N GLU A 193 -14.80 -15.89 1.77
CA GLU A 193 -15.92 -14.96 1.96
C GLU A 193 -15.41 -13.53 2.16
N ALA A 194 -16.28 -12.55 1.93
CA ALA A 194 -15.98 -11.15 2.19
C ALA A 194 -15.89 -10.84 3.69
N LEU A 195 -15.02 -9.89 4.03
CA LEU A 195 -15.01 -9.25 5.34
C LEU A 195 -16.14 -8.21 5.42
N THR A 196 -16.87 -8.19 6.52
CA THR A 196 -17.94 -7.21 6.81
C THR A 196 -17.82 -6.70 8.24
N ALA A 197 -18.63 -5.72 8.62
CA ALA A 197 -18.67 -5.21 9.99
C ALA A 197 -19.22 -6.25 10.99
N GLU A 198 -20.03 -7.19 10.53
CA GLU A 198 -20.69 -8.21 11.34
C GLU A 198 -19.93 -9.53 11.35
N ARG A 199 -19.20 -9.83 10.27
CA ARG A 199 -18.57 -11.13 10.06
C ARG A 199 -17.10 -10.99 9.68
N ARG A 200 -16.26 -11.61 10.50
CA ARG A 200 -14.84 -11.88 10.22
C ARG A 200 -14.72 -13.24 9.52
N PRO A 201 -14.28 -13.30 8.26
CA PRO A 201 -14.09 -14.57 7.57
C PRO A 201 -12.83 -15.29 8.06
N PRO A 202 -12.80 -16.64 7.99
CA PRO A 202 -11.59 -17.40 8.27
C PRO A 202 -10.51 -17.14 7.20
N LEU A 203 -9.24 -17.27 7.62
CA LEU A 203 -8.09 -17.15 6.74
C LEU A 203 -7.52 -18.55 6.44
N ARG A 204 -7.22 -18.80 5.18
CA ARG A 204 -6.54 -20.00 4.70
C ARG A 204 -5.21 -19.61 4.07
N ALA A 205 -4.10 -20.05 4.66
CA ALA A 205 -2.78 -19.86 4.09
C ALA A 205 -2.67 -20.62 2.76
N ILE A 206 -2.16 -19.95 1.73
CA ILE A 206 -1.89 -20.55 0.41
C ILE A 206 -0.41 -20.57 0.08
N ALA A 207 0.38 -19.63 0.62
CA ALA A 207 1.82 -19.61 0.45
C ALA A 207 2.52 -19.05 1.68
N ALA A 208 3.77 -19.44 1.87
CA ALA A 208 4.66 -18.86 2.87
C ALA A 208 5.92 -18.31 2.18
N LEU A 209 6.41 -17.16 2.62
CA LEU A 209 7.73 -16.66 2.22
C LEU A 209 8.82 -17.65 2.66
N SER A 210 8.71 -18.14 3.90
CA SER A 210 9.58 -19.16 4.50
C SER A 210 8.72 -20.23 5.17
N ALA A 211 8.86 -21.49 4.73
CA ALA A 211 8.14 -22.62 5.31
C ALA A 211 8.77 -23.12 6.64
N SER A 212 10.06 -22.84 6.85
CA SER A 212 10.82 -23.25 8.05
C SER A 212 11.42 -22.04 8.78
N PRO A 213 10.63 -21.19 9.45
CA PRO A 213 11.18 -20.13 10.28
C PRO A 213 11.96 -20.68 11.48
N VAL A 214 12.91 -19.90 12.00
CA VAL A 214 13.72 -20.30 13.16
C VAL A 214 12.79 -20.48 14.37
N PRO A 215 12.75 -21.65 15.03
CA PRO A 215 11.90 -21.85 16.19
C PRO A 215 12.26 -20.86 17.30
N GLN A 216 11.25 -20.16 17.83
CA GLN A 216 11.32 -19.52 19.14
C GLN A 216 10.25 -20.15 20.03
N ASP A 217 10.51 -20.27 21.33
CA ASP A 217 9.68 -20.94 22.34
C ASP A 217 8.32 -20.25 22.61
N ALA A 218 7.82 -19.43 21.69
CA ALA A 218 6.54 -18.78 21.80
C ALA A 218 5.46 -19.63 21.12
N GLU A 219 4.54 -20.15 21.95
CA GLU A 219 3.21 -20.60 21.51
C GLU A 219 2.47 -19.36 20.99
N ALA A 220 2.57 -19.09 19.69
CA ALA A 220 1.68 -18.15 19.02
C ALA A 220 0.43 -18.93 18.60
N ASP A 221 -0.73 -18.57 19.15
CA ASP A 221 -2.02 -19.08 18.69
C ASP A 221 -2.20 -18.70 17.21
N ALA A 222 -1.90 -19.63 16.30
CA ALA A 222 -2.19 -19.39 14.90
C ALA A 222 -3.71 -19.22 14.76
N TYR A 223 -4.15 -18.17 14.07
CA TYR A 223 -5.56 -17.87 13.77
C TYR A 223 -5.89 -18.09 12.29
N ILE A 224 -5.00 -18.81 11.60
CA ILE A 224 -5.01 -19.08 10.17
C ILE A 224 -4.96 -20.60 9.99
N SER A 225 -5.79 -21.11 9.09
CA SER A 225 -5.80 -22.52 8.71
C SER A 225 -4.81 -22.80 7.58
N CYS A 226 -4.24 -24.01 7.55
CA CYS A 226 -3.40 -24.51 6.46
C CYS A 226 -3.88 -25.92 6.09
N ASP A 227 -4.09 -26.21 4.80
CA ASP A 227 -4.53 -27.52 4.31
C ASP A 227 -5.79 -28.09 5.01
N GLY A 228 -6.74 -27.21 5.36
CA GLY A 228 -7.97 -27.59 6.06
C GLY A 228 -7.76 -28.00 7.52
N GLN A 229 -6.54 -27.89 8.05
CA GLN A 229 -6.26 -28.08 9.47
C GLN A 229 -6.66 -26.85 10.27
N GLU A 230 -7.18 -27.09 11.47
CA GLU A 230 -7.55 -26.01 12.39
C GLU A 230 -6.33 -25.13 12.70
N PRO A 231 -6.57 -23.84 12.99
CA PRO A 231 -5.50 -22.94 13.39
C PRO A 231 -4.71 -23.49 14.58
N GLY A 232 -3.39 -23.64 14.43
CA GLY A 232 -2.49 -24.21 15.44
C GLY A 232 -1.03 -24.28 15.00
N MET A 233 -0.17 -24.91 15.81
CA MET A 233 1.27 -25.04 15.52
C MET A 233 1.54 -26.09 14.43
N VAL A 234 1.86 -25.59 13.23
CA VAL A 234 2.58 -26.28 12.13
C VAL A 234 1.74 -27.24 11.26
N PRO A 235 1.05 -26.70 10.24
CA PRO A 235 1.68 -26.67 8.92
C PRO A 235 1.78 -25.27 8.31
N ARG A 236 2.81 -25.09 7.48
CA ARG A 236 2.91 -23.95 6.55
C ARG A 236 2.89 -24.49 5.13
N PRO A 237 2.35 -23.74 4.16
CA PRO A 237 2.54 -24.07 2.77
C PRO A 237 4.04 -24.22 2.47
N ALA A 238 4.42 -25.36 1.91
CA ALA A 238 5.80 -25.73 1.62
C ALA A 238 5.91 -26.28 0.19
N PRO A 239 7.03 -26.05 -0.52
CA PRO A 239 8.20 -25.25 -0.10
C PRO A 239 7.89 -23.75 0.00
N GLY A 240 8.74 -23.01 0.73
CA GLY A 240 8.57 -21.55 0.82
C GLY A 240 8.86 -20.86 -0.51
N LEU A 241 8.27 -19.68 -0.75
CA LEU A 241 8.51 -18.91 -1.97
C LEU A 241 10.00 -18.53 -2.13
N ALA A 242 10.67 -18.15 -1.04
CA ALA A 242 12.09 -17.83 -1.10
C ALA A 242 12.96 -19.03 -1.50
N GLU A 243 12.58 -20.24 -1.07
CA GLU A 243 13.28 -21.49 -1.40
C GLU A 243 13.03 -21.90 -2.86
N THR A 244 11.81 -21.65 -3.35
CA THR A 244 11.40 -21.97 -4.72
C THR A 244 12.08 -21.06 -5.75
N LEU A 245 12.23 -19.79 -5.43
CA LEU A 245 12.65 -18.76 -6.39
C LEU A 245 14.15 -18.47 -6.37
N TRP A 246 14.80 -18.63 -5.22
CA TRP A 246 16.20 -18.27 -5.06
C TRP A 246 17.05 -19.45 -4.57
N PRO A 247 18.22 -19.72 -5.18
CA PRO A 247 19.08 -20.80 -4.76
C PRO A 247 19.50 -20.67 -3.27
N PRO A 248 19.84 -21.77 -2.57
CA PRO A 248 20.25 -21.76 -1.15
C PRO A 248 21.47 -20.88 -0.81
N ARG A 249 22.24 -20.45 -1.81
CA ARG A 249 23.36 -19.50 -1.62
C ARG A 249 22.88 -18.06 -1.45
N PHE A 250 21.63 -17.78 -1.83
CA PHE A 250 20.92 -16.50 -1.74
C PHE A 250 19.82 -16.52 -0.65
N SER A 251 19.55 -17.66 -0.03
CA SER A 251 18.68 -17.81 1.15
C SER A 251 19.35 -17.29 2.43
N ARG A 252 19.91 -16.07 2.37
CA ARG A 252 20.31 -15.36 3.58
C ARG A 252 19.04 -14.91 4.31
N PRO A 253 18.99 -14.97 5.65
CA PRO A 253 17.85 -14.46 6.40
C PRO A 253 17.61 -12.98 6.06
N GLY A 254 16.40 -12.65 5.57
CA GLY A 254 16.02 -11.25 5.37
C GLY A 254 15.13 -10.86 4.19
N HIS A 255 14.69 -11.78 3.33
CA HIS A 255 13.75 -11.48 2.23
C HIS A 255 12.44 -10.86 2.74
N GLY A 256 11.64 -10.16 1.95
CA GLY A 256 10.41 -9.52 2.41
C GLY A 256 9.32 -9.66 1.36
N LEU A 257 8.08 -9.79 1.81
CA LEU A 257 6.92 -9.66 0.94
C LEU A 257 6.62 -8.19 0.72
N GLY A 258 6.43 -7.80 -0.54
CA GLY A 258 5.75 -6.56 -0.88
C GLY A 258 4.24 -6.72 -0.77
N ARG A 259 3.48 -5.80 -1.36
CA ARG A 259 2.00 -5.85 -1.35
C ARG A 259 1.49 -6.77 -2.46
N PRO A 260 0.86 -7.90 -2.14
CA PRO A 260 0.24 -8.74 -3.16
C PRO A 260 -0.94 -8.02 -3.81
N VAL A 261 -1.18 -8.30 -5.09
CA VAL A 261 -2.24 -7.67 -5.86
C VAL A 261 -3.04 -8.73 -6.62
N PRO A 262 -4.38 -8.72 -6.50
CA PRO A 262 -5.22 -9.60 -7.30
C PRO A 262 -5.31 -9.14 -8.75
N LEU A 263 -5.12 -10.08 -9.66
CA LEU A 263 -5.22 -9.91 -11.10
C LEU A 263 -6.53 -10.53 -11.64
N SER A 264 -7.00 -11.59 -11.02
CA SER A 264 -8.32 -12.19 -11.21
C SER A 264 -8.78 -12.75 -9.87
N GLU A 265 -9.89 -13.50 -9.86
CA GLU A 265 -10.28 -14.24 -8.66
C GLU A 265 -9.18 -15.17 -8.18
N ASP A 266 -8.60 -15.92 -9.11
CA ASP A 266 -7.73 -17.06 -8.88
C ASP A 266 -6.27 -16.80 -9.21
N ARG A 267 -5.88 -15.55 -9.52
CA ARG A 267 -4.51 -15.20 -9.89
C ARG A 267 -4.06 -13.92 -9.22
N PHE A 268 -2.84 -13.96 -8.68
CA PHE A 268 -2.24 -12.88 -7.90
C PHE A 268 -0.81 -12.59 -8.36
N VAL A 269 -0.40 -11.34 -8.20
CA VAL A 269 0.99 -10.92 -8.29
C VAL A 269 1.52 -10.71 -6.88
N VAL A 270 2.60 -11.40 -6.52
CA VAL A 270 3.25 -11.33 -5.22
C VAL A 270 4.65 -10.74 -5.39
N PRO A 271 4.91 -9.50 -4.94
CA PRO A 271 6.26 -8.96 -4.94
C PRO A 271 7.10 -9.58 -3.82
N LEU A 272 8.33 -9.99 -4.14
CA LEU A 272 9.33 -10.46 -3.18
C LEU A 272 10.62 -9.68 -3.33
N PHE A 273 11.22 -9.31 -2.21
CA PHE A 273 12.39 -8.44 -2.16
C PHE A 273 13.46 -8.99 -1.23
N GLY A 274 14.71 -9.04 -1.67
CA GLY A 274 15.86 -9.28 -0.81
C GLY A 274 16.10 -8.20 0.25
N ARG A 275 16.75 -8.57 1.36
CA ARG A 275 17.10 -7.61 2.43
C ARG A 275 18.14 -6.61 1.95
N LEU A 276 17.81 -5.32 1.94
CA LEU A 276 18.80 -4.26 1.83
C LEU A 276 19.89 -4.44 2.90
N HIS A 277 21.11 -4.76 2.49
CA HIS A 277 22.27 -4.71 3.38
C HIS A 277 22.88 -3.32 3.30
N ARG A 278 23.02 -2.67 4.47
CA ARG A 278 23.79 -1.44 4.78
C ARG A 278 24.05 -0.47 3.62
N GLY A 279 23.55 0.77 3.77
CA GLY A 279 23.58 1.88 2.80
C GLY A 279 24.70 1.82 1.75
N GLY A 280 24.31 1.57 0.49
CA GLY A 280 25.23 1.59 -0.65
C GLY A 280 24.85 0.70 -1.83
N THR A 281 24.05 -0.35 -1.63
CA THR A 281 23.65 -1.24 -2.73
C THR A 281 22.54 -0.62 -3.58
N ARG A 282 22.85 -0.31 -4.86
CA ARG A 282 21.89 0.19 -5.87
C ARG A 282 20.89 -0.88 -6.39
N GLY A 283 20.92 -2.08 -5.82
CA GLY A 283 20.00 -3.15 -6.18
C GLY A 283 20.14 -4.38 -5.28
N ASN A 284 19.20 -5.30 -5.42
CA ASN A 284 19.19 -6.60 -4.73
C ASN A 284 18.35 -7.61 -5.52
N ASP A 285 18.27 -8.84 -5.04
CA ASP A 285 17.28 -9.82 -5.50
C ASP A 285 15.85 -9.25 -5.38
N PHE A 286 15.07 -9.36 -6.45
CA PHE A 286 13.63 -9.13 -6.42
C PHE A 286 12.94 -10.05 -7.43
N ALA A 287 11.66 -10.32 -7.19
CA ALA A 287 10.79 -11.02 -8.12
C ALA A 287 9.37 -10.50 -7.96
N PHE A 288 8.62 -10.44 -9.07
CA PHE A 288 7.17 -10.28 -9.04
C PHE A 288 6.58 -11.60 -9.52
N VAL A 289 6.06 -12.40 -8.59
CA VAL A 289 5.66 -13.79 -8.84
C VAL A 289 4.19 -13.85 -9.17
N LEU A 290 3.86 -14.63 -10.21
CA LEU A 290 2.49 -15.00 -10.51
C LEU A 290 2.15 -16.27 -9.75
N MET A 291 1.01 -16.26 -9.06
CA MET A 291 0.55 -17.34 -8.21
C MET A 291 -0.95 -17.54 -8.35
N ASP A 292 -1.43 -18.78 -8.22
CA ASP A 292 -2.86 -19.07 -8.16
C ASP A 292 -3.44 -19.14 -6.74
N ASP A 293 -4.74 -19.41 -6.61
CA ASP A 293 -5.46 -19.52 -5.32
C ASP A 293 -5.26 -20.84 -4.56
N SER A 294 -4.47 -21.74 -5.13
CA SER A 294 -3.88 -22.88 -4.42
C SER A 294 -2.49 -22.57 -3.86
N GLY A 295 -1.89 -21.42 -4.23
CA GLY A 295 -0.53 -21.06 -3.85
C GLY A 295 0.55 -21.56 -4.82
N LYS A 296 0.16 -22.14 -5.95
CA LYS A 296 1.11 -22.62 -6.96
C LYS A 296 1.72 -21.45 -7.72
N VAL A 297 3.04 -21.44 -7.82
CA VAL A 297 3.77 -20.48 -8.66
C VAL A 297 3.54 -20.81 -10.14
N LEU A 298 2.97 -19.85 -10.86
CA LEU A 298 2.70 -19.94 -12.30
C LEU A 298 3.86 -19.39 -13.14
N GLY A 299 4.62 -18.44 -12.60
CA GLY A 299 5.69 -17.76 -13.32
C GLY A 299 6.15 -16.49 -12.61
N GLN A 300 6.83 -15.61 -13.33
CA GLN A 300 7.27 -14.30 -12.86
C GLN A 300 7.04 -13.25 -13.94
N LEU A 301 6.97 -11.97 -13.55
CA LEU A 301 6.95 -10.88 -14.52
C LEU A 301 8.34 -10.75 -15.17
N GLU A 302 8.40 -10.96 -16.48
CA GLU A 302 9.66 -11.02 -17.22
C GLU A 302 10.10 -9.65 -17.75
N GLY A 303 11.34 -9.55 -18.25
CA GLY A 303 11.79 -8.38 -19.03
C GLY A 303 12.29 -7.18 -18.21
N MET A 304 12.41 -7.30 -16.88
CA MET A 304 13.15 -6.35 -16.04
C MET A 304 14.58 -6.83 -15.82
N ASP A 305 15.55 -5.95 -16.07
CA ASP A 305 16.93 -6.22 -15.65
C ASP A 305 17.06 -6.08 -14.13
N ARG A 306 17.54 -7.15 -13.49
CA ARG A 306 17.68 -7.25 -12.03
C ARG A 306 18.45 -6.10 -11.38
N TRP A 307 19.37 -5.46 -12.09
CA TRP A 307 20.22 -4.40 -11.53
C TRP A 307 19.88 -3.02 -12.09
N ARG A 308 19.68 -2.94 -13.40
CA ARG A 308 19.39 -1.68 -14.09
C ARG A 308 17.96 -1.21 -13.91
N ASP A 309 17.00 -2.13 -13.81
CA ASP A 309 15.58 -1.82 -13.63
C ASP A 309 15.13 -2.06 -12.18
N SER A 310 16.09 -2.08 -11.26
CA SER A 310 15.89 -2.47 -9.86
C SER A 310 14.90 -1.55 -9.11
N PRO A 311 13.90 -2.12 -8.40
CA PRO A 311 12.94 -1.36 -7.59
C PRO A 311 13.59 -0.64 -6.40
N TYR A 312 14.77 -1.10 -5.98
CA TYR A 312 15.52 -0.48 -4.88
C TYR A 312 16.01 0.93 -5.20
N THR A 313 16.26 1.23 -6.47
CA THR A 313 16.67 2.58 -6.86
C THR A 313 15.45 3.49 -6.92
N GLY A 314 15.27 4.28 -5.86
CA GLY A 314 14.10 5.15 -5.69
C GLY A 314 13.03 4.57 -4.77
N GLY A 315 13.18 3.33 -4.29
CA GLY A 315 12.23 2.70 -3.37
C GLY A 315 10.88 2.37 -4.01
N CYS A 316 10.86 2.05 -5.31
CA CYS A 316 9.67 1.78 -6.09
C CYS A 316 9.32 0.29 -5.99
N TYR A 317 8.57 -0.12 -4.97
CA TYR A 317 8.23 -1.54 -4.74
C TYR A 317 6.80 -1.91 -5.13
N GLN A 318 6.00 -0.94 -5.57
CA GLN A 318 4.59 -1.13 -5.86
C GLN A 318 4.37 -1.73 -7.25
N VAL A 319 3.44 -2.67 -7.31
CA VAL A 319 2.83 -3.20 -8.52
C VAL A 319 1.32 -2.94 -8.40
N VAL A 320 0.63 -2.76 -9.51
CA VAL A 320 -0.84 -2.65 -9.56
C VAL A 320 -1.36 -3.53 -10.69
N ALA A 321 -2.61 -3.94 -10.61
CA ALA A 321 -3.27 -4.71 -11.64
C ALA A 321 -4.52 -3.98 -12.15
N ASP A 322 -4.84 -4.21 -13.42
CA ASP A 322 -6.14 -3.97 -14.03
C ASP A 322 -6.78 -5.34 -14.26
N PRO A 323 -7.61 -5.83 -13.31
CA PRO A 323 -8.20 -7.16 -13.40
C PRO A 323 -9.13 -7.32 -14.60
N ALA A 324 -9.86 -6.27 -14.96
CA ALA A 324 -10.82 -6.29 -16.06
C ALA A 324 -10.15 -6.57 -17.41
N ARG A 325 -8.89 -6.15 -17.58
CA ARG A 325 -8.12 -6.34 -18.83
C ARG A 325 -6.99 -7.34 -18.68
N GLY A 326 -6.82 -7.95 -17.51
CA GLY A 326 -5.73 -8.89 -17.22
C GLY A 326 -4.35 -8.27 -17.43
N ARG A 327 -4.13 -7.06 -16.89
CA ARG A 327 -2.86 -6.34 -17.04
C ARG A 327 -2.22 -6.01 -15.72
N ILE A 328 -0.89 -5.92 -15.73
CA ILE A 328 -0.09 -5.59 -14.56
C ILE A 328 0.80 -4.42 -14.90
N PHE A 329 0.97 -3.48 -13.97
CA PHE A 329 1.81 -2.30 -14.16
C PHE A 329 2.78 -2.08 -13.01
N HIS A 330 3.96 -1.60 -13.35
CA HIS A 330 5.00 -1.20 -12.40
C HIS A 330 5.67 0.06 -12.91
N LEU A 331 5.83 1.06 -12.05
CA LEU A 331 6.58 2.27 -12.33
C LEU A 331 7.80 2.32 -11.42
N ASN A 332 8.97 2.52 -12.02
CA ASN A 332 10.19 2.84 -11.28
C ASN A 332 10.98 3.96 -11.95
N ARG A 333 12.17 4.24 -11.42
CA ARG A 333 13.06 5.29 -11.94
C ARG A 333 13.46 5.11 -13.41
N TYR A 334 13.30 3.92 -14.00
CA TYR A 334 13.82 3.58 -15.32
C TYR A 334 12.72 3.40 -16.35
N GLY A 335 11.53 2.93 -15.96
CA GLY A 335 10.40 2.81 -16.88
C GLY A 335 9.06 2.62 -16.20
N LEU A 336 8.00 2.85 -16.98
CA LEU A 336 6.69 2.25 -16.76
C LEU A 336 6.62 0.96 -17.56
N TYR A 337 6.35 -0.14 -16.88
CA TYR A 337 6.25 -1.48 -17.44
C TYR A 337 4.80 -1.93 -17.42
N ALA A 338 4.38 -2.64 -18.45
CA ALA A 338 3.07 -3.25 -18.55
C ALA A 338 3.19 -4.70 -19.01
N TRP A 339 2.56 -5.62 -18.29
CA TRP A 339 2.56 -7.06 -18.59
C TRP A 339 1.16 -7.59 -18.85
N SER A 340 1.09 -8.73 -19.53
CA SER A 340 -0.10 -9.56 -19.61
C SER A 340 -0.36 -10.29 -18.29
N ALA A 341 -1.53 -10.93 -18.19
CA ALA A 341 -1.91 -11.77 -17.07
C ALA A 341 -0.97 -12.96 -16.82
N ASP A 342 -0.23 -13.38 -17.85
CA ASP A 342 0.73 -14.49 -17.80
C ASP A 342 2.17 -14.01 -17.52
N GLY A 343 2.38 -12.70 -17.34
CA GLY A 343 3.69 -12.13 -16.98
C GLY A 343 4.59 -11.82 -18.16
N THR A 344 4.08 -11.89 -19.38
CA THR A 344 4.80 -11.45 -20.59
C THR A 344 4.82 -9.94 -20.67
N LEU A 345 6.01 -9.35 -20.84
CA LEU A 345 6.14 -7.90 -20.99
C LEU A 345 5.52 -7.46 -22.32
N LEU A 346 4.49 -6.63 -22.24
CA LEU A 346 3.78 -6.10 -23.41
C LEU A 346 4.38 -4.76 -23.86
N ALA A 347 4.69 -3.88 -22.91
CA ALA A 347 5.23 -2.56 -23.20
C ALA A 347 6.16 -2.06 -22.08
N LYS A 348 7.19 -1.32 -22.48
CA LYS A 348 8.07 -0.54 -21.60
C LYS A 348 8.14 0.88 -22.12
N VAL A 349 7.79 1.86 -21.29
CA VAL A 349 8.00 3.29 -21.57
C VAL A 349 9.20 3.75 -20.76
N PRO A 350 10.38 3.97 -21.38
CA PRO A 350 11.57 4.41 -20.68
C PRO A 350 11.40 5.83 -20.14
N THR A 351 11.82 6.08 -18.91
CA THR A 351 11.73 7.43 -18.32
C THR A 351 12.91 8.33 -18.68
N ASP A 352 13.94 7.83 -19.37
CA ASP A 352 15.05 8.66 -19.86
C ASP A 352 14.70 9.40 -21.15
N ASP A 353 13.72 8.91 -21.90
CA ASP A 353 13.33 9.46 -23.19
C ASP A 353 12.37 10.64 -23.02
N LYS A 354 12.49 11.64 -23.89
CA LYS A 354 11.42 12.65 -24.03
C LYS A 354 10.24 12.00 -24.78
N PRO A 355 8.99 12.22 -24.34
CA PRO A 355 8.53 13.19 -23.33
C PRO A 355 8.37 12.63 -21.89
N PHE A 356 8.90 11.45 -21.60
CA PHE A 356 8.59 10.66 -20.39
C PHE A 356 9.44 11.00 -19.15
N THR A 357 10.42 11.90 -19.28
CA THR A 357 11.34 12.27 -18.18
C THR A 357 10.68 12.69 -16.88
N LEU A 358 9.45 13.20 -16.96
CA LEU A 358 8.69 13.60 -15.78
C LEU A 358 8.25 12.40 -14.91
N LEU A 359 8.10 11.20 -15.47
CA LEU A 359 7.67 9.98 -14.76
C LEU A 359 8.56 9.63 -13.57
N LYS A 360 9.84 10.02 -13.58
CA LYS A 360 10.77 9.82 -12.44
C LYS A 360 10.35 10.53 -11.16
N ASN A 361 9.43 11.48 -11.26
CA ASN A 361 8.87 12.21 -10.11
C ASN A 361 7.47 11.70 -9.72
N PHE A 362 7.03 10.60 -10.32
CA PHE A 362 5.76 9.96 -10.02
C PHE A 362 5.98 8.61 -9.32
N ALA A 363 5.08 8.29 -8.40
CA ALA A 363 4.89 6.95 -7.86
C ALA A 363 3.52 6.40 -8.31
N LEU A 364 3.38 5.07 -8.37
CA LEU A 364 2.18 4.40 -8.83
C LEU A 364 1.34 3.94 -7.63
N LEU A 365 0.15 4.51 -7.44
CA LEU A 365 -0.66 4.28 -6.24
C LEU A 365 -1.77 3.23 -6.42
N GLY A 366 -2.22 2.98 -7.64
CA GLY A 366 -3.36 2.11 -7.91
C GLY A 366 -3.74 2.08 -9.39
N CYS A 367 -4.79 1.34 -9.70
CA CYS A 367 -5.45 1.31 -10.99
C CYS A 367 -6.96 1.51 -10.78
N GLY A 368 -7.59 2.36 -11.60
CA GLY A 368 -9.02 2.59 -11.53
C GLY A 368 -9.84 1.54 -12.28
N PRO A 369 -11.16 1.53 -12.06
CA PRO A 369 -12.07 0.57 -12.68
C PRO A 369 -12.11 0.70 -14.21
N ASP A 370 -11.80 1.88 -14.76
CA ASP A 370 -11.70 2.11 -16.21
C ASP A 370 -10.31 1.79 -16.77
N GLY A 371 -9.45 1.15 -15.97
CA GLY A 371 -8.08 0.79 -16.33
C GLY A 371 -7.11 1.97 -16.37
N GLU A 372 -7.45 3.13 -15.79
CA GLU A 372 -6.50 4.24 -15.67
C GLU A 372 -5.47 3.98 -14.56
N LEU A 373 -4.25 4.47 -14.74
CA LEU A 373 -3.23 4.44 -13.69
C LEU A 373 -3.37 5.65 -12.78
N LEU A 374 -3.27 5.42 -11.47
CA LEU A 374 -3.20 6.48 -10.48
C LEU A 374 -1.74 6.79 -10.17
N LEU A 375 -1.23 7.90 -10.72
CA LEU A 375 0.14 8.34 -10.52
C LEU A 375 0.18 9.53 -9.56
N VAL A 376 1.02 9.49 -8.53
CA VAL A 376 1.19 10.63 -7.62
C VAL A 376 2.50 11.34 -7.87
N GLN A 377 2.44 12.65 -8.10
CA GLN A 377 3.61 13.52 -8.09
C GLN A 377 3.91 13.87 -6.63
N GLU A 378 4.81 13.12 -6.00
CA GLU A 378 5.05 13.17 -4.55
C GLU A 378 5.52 14.53 -4.05
N LYS A 379 6.34 15.25 -4.84
CA LYS A 379 6.85 16.56 -4.44
C LYS A 379 5.77 17.64 -4.42
N GLN A 380 4.72 17.47 -5.21
CA GLN A 380 3.66 18.43 -5.44
C GLN A 380 2.33 17.98 -4.86
N ASN A 381 2.25 16.78 -4.28
CA ASN A 381 1.03 16.21 -3.71
C ASN A 381 -0.15 16.28 -4.71
N LEU A 382 0.10 15.87 -5.95
CA LEU A 382 -0.89 15.84 -7.03
C LEU A 382 -1.07 14.41 -7.52
N LEU A 383 -2.29 13.91 -7.50
CA LEU A 383 -2.66 12.65 -8.14
C LEU A 383 -3.06 12.91 -9.59
N VAL A 384 -2.61 12.05 -10.50
CA VAL A 384 -2.92 12.08 -11.93
C VAL A 384 -3.54 10.76 -12.31
N ARG A 385 -4.79 10.81 -12.78
CA ARG A 385 -5.48 9.69 -13.43
C ARG A 385 -5.04 9.66 -14.88
N LEU A 386 -4.30 8.62 -15.27
CA LEU A 386 -3.74 8.50 -16.60
C LEU A 386 -4.44 7.36 -17.36
N PRO A 387 -5.20 7.66 -18.44
CA PRO A 387 -5.91 6.62 -19.17
C PRO A 387 -4.94 5.67 -19.86
N VAL A 388 -5.17 4.38 -19.73
CA VAL A 388 -4.46 3.33 -20.48
C VAL A 388 -5.34 2.87 -21.64
N PRO A 389 -4.80 2.73 -22.87
CA PRO A 389 -5.55 2.22 -24.01
C PRO A 389 -6.22 0.89 -23.71
N HIS A 390 -7.49 0.72 -24.09
CA HIS A 390 -8.18 -0.56 -23.92
C HIS A 390 -7.58 -1.64 -24.81
N ASP A 391 -7.35 -1.32 -26.09
CA ASP A 391 -6.69 -2.19 -27.07
C ASP A 391 -5.35 -1.60 -27.51
N GLY A 392 -4.50 -2.41 -28.14
CA GLY A 392 -3.25 -1.94 -28.73
C GLY A 392 -2.27 -1.36 -27.71
N LEU A 393 -2.10 -2.03 -26.57
CA LEU A 393 -1.27 -1.52 -25.47
C LEU A 393 0.20 -1.28 -25.89
N VAL A 394 0.73 -2.12 -26.79
CA VAL A 394 2.12 -2.08 -27.24
C VAL A 394 2.42 -0.75 -27.95
N GLU A 395 1.55 -0.35 -28.87
CA GLU A 395 1.67 0.86 -29.68
C GLU A 395 1.05 2.09 -29.00
N GLY A 396 0.03 1.89 -28.16
CA GLY A 396 -0.79 2.96 -27.59
C GLY A 396 -0.32 3.49 -26.24
N LEU A 397 0.44 2.71 -25.46
CA LEU A 397 0.80 3.11 -24.09
C LEU A 397 1.68 4.36 -24.08
N ALA A 398 2.75 4.39 -24.87
CA ALA A 398 3.67 5.53 -24.88
C ALA A 398 2.98 6.84 -25.34
N PRO A 399 2.19 6.87 -26.43
CA PRO A 399 1.38 8.05 -26.80
C PRO A 399 0.38 8.49 -25.73
N ALA A 400 -0.30 7.55 -25.06
CA ALA A 400 -1.26 7.86 -24.00
C ALA A 400 -0.56 8.52 -22.81
N ILE A 401 0.60 7.99 -22.41
CA ILE A 401 1.45 8.57 -21.35
C ILE A 401 1.91 9.97 -21.73
N ALA A 402 2.45 10.15 -22.95
CA ALA A 402 2.91 11.45 -23.43
C ALA A 402 1.81 12.51 -23.37
N THR A 403 0.61 12.14 -23.79
CA THR A 403 -0.57 13.01 -23.76
C THR A 403 -1.00 13.31 -22.33
N GLY A 404 -1.03 12.29 -21.46
CA GLY A 404 -1.36 12.46 -20.04
C GLY A 404 -0.40 13.43 -19.33
N LEU A 405 0.90 13.30 -19.55
CA LEU A 405 1.92 14.20 -18.98
C LEU A 405 1.81 15.62 -19.53
N ALA A 406 1.48 15.78 -20.82
CA ALA A 406 1.23 17.09 -21.42
C ALA A 406 -0.01 17.76 -20.82
N VAL A 407 -1.09 17.00 -20.60
CA VAL A 407 -2.32 17.48 -19.94
C VAL A 407 -2.03 17.87 -18.49
N PHE A 408 -1.30 17.05 -17.73
CA PHE A 408 -0.84 17.38 -16.38
C PHE A 408 -0.08 18.72 -16.36
N GLY A 409 0.84 18.91 -17.30
CA GLY A 409 1.59 20.16 -17.45
C GLY A 409 0.71 21.40 -17.66
N LYS A 410 -0.42 21.24 -18.38
CA LYS A 410 -1.41 22.31 -18.64
C LYS A 410 -2.37 22.54 -17.48
N GLN A 411 -2.81 21.48 -16.79
CA GLN A 411 -3.76 21.55 -15.66
C GLN A 411 -3.11 22.12 -14.40
N ARG A 412 -1.83 21.80 -14.16
CA ARG A 412 -1.11 22.23 -12.95
C ARG A 412 -1.17 23.76 -12.69
N PRO A 413 -0.92 24.65 -13.66
CA PRO A 413 -1.10 26.10 -13.46
C PRO A 413 -2.54 26.53 -13.15
N ALA A 414 -3.55 25.83 -13.69
CA ALA A 414 -4.95 26.14 -13.43
C ALA A 414 -5.35 25.77 -11.99
N ILE A 415 -4.89 24.60 -11.51
CA ILE A 415 -5.10 24.13 -10.14
C ILE A 415 -4.54 25.14 -9.12
N LYS A 416 -3.35 25.70 -9.38
CA LYS A 416 -2.73 26.73 -8.52
C LYS A 416 -3.58 28.00 -8.36
N LYS A 417 -4.49 28.29 -9.29
CA LYS A 417 -5.40 29.45 -9.20
C LYS A 417 -6.66 29.13 -8.40
N GLN A 418 -7.05 27.87 -8.32
CA GLN A 418 -8.29 27.41 -7.68
C GLN A 418 -8.07 27.00 -6.23
N TRP A 419 -6.89 26.47 -5.91
CA TRP A 419 -6.55 25.92 -4.60
C TRP A 419 -5.55 26.80 -3.86
N THR A 420 -5.67 26.87 -2.53
CA THR A 420 -4.66 27.51 -1.68
C THR A 420 -3.41 26.61 -1.63
N GLN A 421 -2.31 27.13 -2.14
CA GLN A 421 -1.01 26.45 -2.16
C GLN A 421 -0.03 27.17 -1.25
N VAL A 422 0.60 26.43 -0.34
CA VAL A 422 1.77 26.90 0.41
C VAL A 422 2.95 26.01 0.00
N GLU A 423 3.93 26.59 -0.68
CA GLU A 423 5.01 25.87 -1.37
C GLU A 423 4.46 24.82 -2.36
N TRP A 424 4.43 23.56 -1.95
CA TRP A 424 3.94 22.42 -2.72
C TRP A 424 2.88 21.61 -1.97
N ARG A 425 2.33 22.15 -0.88
CA ARG A 425 1.23 21.55 -0.12
C ARG A 425 -0.06 22.28 -0.42
N TRP A 426 -1.13 21.50 -0.53
CA TRP A 426 -2.48 21.98 -0.75
C TRP A 426 -3.25 21.88 0.55
N THR A 427 -4.04 22.90 0.84
CA THR A 427 -5.01 22.84 1.93
C THR A 427 -6.42 22.96 1.40
N TYR A 428 -7.34 22.35 2.13
CA TYR A 428 -8.76 22.42 1.83
C TYR A 428 -9.54 22.57 3.12
N ARG A 429 -10.56 23.43 3.10
CA ARG A 429 -11.48 23.59 4.23
C ARG A 429 -12.72 22.73 3.97
N PRO A 430 -12.79 21.50 4.52
CA PRO A 430 -13.98 20.69 4.45
C PRO A 430 -15.20 21.41 5.01
N ALA A 431 -16.38 21.10 4.47
CA ALA A 431 -17.64 21.51 5.08
C ALA A 431 -17.75 20.93 6.51
N PRO A 432 -18.49 21.58 7.44
CA PRO A 432 -18.71 21.07 8.78
C PRO A 432 -19.18 19.61 8.77
N GLY A 433 -18.58 18.78 9.63
CA GLY A 433 -18.91 17.35 9.73
C GLY A 433 -18.35 16.47 8.60
N ARG A 434 -17.38 16.97 7.80
CA ARG A 434 -16.66 16.16 6.79
C ARG A 434 -15.22 15.82 7.18
N LEU A 435 -14.75 16.27 8.34
CA LEU A 435 -13.47 15.89 8.94
C LEU A 435 -13.74 15.13 10.24
N HIS A 436 -13.27 13.89 10.30
CA HIS A 436 -13.41 13.02 11.47
C HIS A 436 -12.03 12.64 11.99
N PHE A 437 -11.83 12.82 13.30
CA PHE A 437 -10.69 12.25 14.01
C PHE A 437 -11.17 10.92 14.60
N LEU A 438 -10.59 9.83 14.13
CA LEU A 438 -10.99 8.46 14.45
C LEU A 438 -10.01 7.80 15.41
#